data_AF-A0A7Z2VVE6-F1
#
_entry.id   AF-A0A7Z2VVE6-F1
#
_cell.length_a   1.000
_cell.length_b   1.000
_cell.length_c   1.000
_cell.angle_alpha   90.00
_cell.angle_beta   90.00
_cell.angle_gamma   90.00
#
_symmetry.space_group_name_H-M   'P 1'
#
loop_
_entity.id
_entity.type
_entity.pdbx_description
1 polymer ?
#
loop_
_entity_poly.entity_id
_entity_poly.type
_entity_poly.pdbx_seq_one_letter_code
_entity_poly.pdbx_strand_id
1 'polypeptide(L)'
;MPTSSTLSPTLAASAAASRRILLAIGLAAIALVGAALYLQHARDMLPCPLCVIQRYLFLGIALFSLIGAFAGRIKVLAGLALLCGLGGLGVVAKHLYVLAHPGFSCGIDPMETMLNKIPTATALPWLFRADGLCEAAQDTVLGLSVPQWSALWFALLTLSLAWVLVRRAR
;
A
#
# COMPACT_ATOMS: atom_id res chain seq x y z
N MET A 1 19.61 45.30 -15.71
CA MET A 1 18.44 44.74 -15.00
C MET A 1 18.58 43.21 -15.02
N PRO A 2 18.70 42.55 -13.87
CA PRO A 2 19.16 41.16 -13.76
C PRO A 2 18.01 40.12 -13.71
N THR A 3 18.41 38.84 -13.81
CA THR A 3 17.69 37.59 -13.48
C THR A 3 16.70 36.99 -14.47
N SER A 4 17.17 36.65 -15.68
CA SER A 4 16.70 35.46 -16.40
C SER A 4 17.32 34.21 -15.78
N SER A 5 16.65 33.67 -14.76
CA SER A 5 16.98 32.40 -14.12
C SER A 5 16.81 31.26 -15.13
N THR A 6 17.88 30.91 -15.83
CA THR A 6 18.03 29.68 -16.60
C THR A 6 17.97 28.49 -15.65
N LEU A 7 16.75 28.04 -15.32
CA LEU A 7 16.53 26.73 -14.72
C LEU A 7 16.97 25.68 -15.73
N SER A 8 18.10 25.02 -15.45
CA SER A 8 18.73 24.02 -16.29
C SER A 8 17.71 22.94 -16.74
N PRO A 9 17.70 22.54 -18.02
CA PRO A 9 16.79 21.49 -18.53
C PRO A 9 16.95 20.16 -17.79
N THR A 10 18.11 19.93 -17.17
CA THR A 10 18.43 18.78 -16.31
C THR A 10 17.64 18.77 -14.99
N LEU A 11 17.38 19.93 -14.38
CA LEU A 11 16.58 20.05 -13.15
C LEU A 11 15.09 19.80 -13.42
N ALA A 12 14.57 20.30 -14.55
CA ALA A 12 13.19 20.05 -14.98
C ALA A 12 12.97 18.57 -15.36
N ALA A 13 13.93 17.94 -16.04
CA ALA A 13 13.88 16.52 -16.38
C ALA A 13 13.93 15.60 -15.13
N SER A 14 14.77 15.93 -14.14
CA SER A 14 14.86 15.18 -12.89
C SER A 14 13.60 15.31 -12.02
N ALA A 15 12.99 16.50 -12.00
CA ALA A 15 11.71 16.74 -11.35
C ALA A 15 10.57 15.97 -12.02
N ALA A 16 10.52 15.95 -13.35
CA ALA A 16 9.54 15.20 -14.13
C ALA A 16 9.71 13.68 -13.99
N ALA A 17 10.94 13.17 -13.97
CA ALA A 17 11.23 11.75 -13.74
C ALA A 17 10.77 11.29 -12.36
N SER A 18 11.06 12.06 -11.31
CA SER A 18 10.57 11.79 -9.94
C SER A 18 9.04 11.75 -9.89
N ARG A 19 8.39 12.72 -10.56
CA ARG A 19 6.93 12.81 -10.63
C ARG A 19 6.31 11.61 -11.36
N ARG A 20 6.92 11.17 -12.48
CA ARG A 20 6.51 9.98 -13.23
C ARG A 20 6.61 8.72 -12.38
N ILE A 21 7.67 8.58 -11.59
CA ILE A 21 7.84 7.42 -10.69
C ILE A 21 6.79 7.43 -9.59
N LEU A 22 6.52 8.57 -8.94
CA LEU A 22 5.45 8.67 -7.94
C LEU A 22 4.07 8.34 -8.54
N LEU A 23 3.79 8.80 -9.76
CA LEU A 23 2.55 8.45 -10.47
C LEU A 23 2.50 6.95 -10.79
N ALA A 24 3.60 6.35 -11.23
CA ALA A 24 3.67 4.92 -11.50
C ALA A 24 3.46 4.08 -10.23
N ILE A 25 4.07 4.48 -9.11
CA ILE A 25 3.87 3.86 -7.78
C ILE A 25 2.41 3.97 -7.35
N GLY A 26 1.79 5.15 -7.51
CA GLY A 26 0.39 5.35 -7.13
C GLY A 26 -0.58 4.54 -8.00
N LEU A 27 -0.37 4.52 -9.31
CA LEU A 27 -1.14 3.69 -10.23
C LEU A 27 -0.95 2.20 -9.96
N ALA A 28 0.27 1.75 -9.67
CA ALA A 28 0.55 0.37 -9.31
C ALA A 28 -0.18 -0.02 -8.02
N ALA A 29 -0.16 0.83 -6.99
CA ALA A 29 -0.87 0.59 -5.74
C ALA A 29 -2.40 0.48 -5.94
N ILE A 30 -3.00 1.35 -6.77
CA ILE A 30 -4.42 1.27 -7.13
C ILE A 30 -4.71 -0.02 -7.91
N ALA A 31 -3.87 -0.36 -8.89
CA ALA A 31 -4.02 -1.58 -9.69
C ALA A 31 -3.94 -2.84 -8.81
N LEU A 32 -3.05 -2.86 -7.80
CA LEU A 32 -2.94 -3.97 -6.85
C LEU A 32 -4.18 -4.13 -5.98
N VAL A 33 -4.76 -3.02 -5.52
CA VAL A 33 -6.03 -3.06 -4.78
C VAL A 33 -7.15 -3.59 -5.68
N GLY A 34 -7.22 -3.13 -6.93
CA GLY A 34 -8.17 -3.63 -7.93
C GLY A 34 -8.00 -5.13 -8.21
N ALA A 35 -6.75 -5.59 -8.34
CA ALA A 35 -6.44 -7.01 -8.51
C ALA A 35 -6.85 -7.84 -7.28
N ALA A 36 -6.61 -7.33 -6.07
CA ALA A 36 -7.03 -7.99 -4.84
C ALA A 36 -8.56 -8.08 -4.72
N LEU A 37 -9.28 -7.06 -5.19
CA LEU A 37 -10.75 -7.07 -5.25
C LEU A 37 -11.27 -8.05 -6.28
N TYR A 38 -10.64 -8.06 -7.46
CA TYR A 38 -10.98 -8.99 -8.51
C TYR A 38 -10.80 -10.44 -8.05
N LEU A 39 -9.70 -10.75 -7.36
CA LEU A 39 -9.50 -12.07 -6.76
C LEU A 39 -10.56 -12.40 -5.72
N GLN A 40 -10.92 -11.44 -4.86
CA GLN A 40 -11.96 -11.65 -3.85
C GLN A 40 -13.32 -11.97 -4.48
N HIS A 41 -13.73 -11.24 -5.52
CA HIS A 41 -14.99 -11.46 -6.23
C HIS A 41 -14.96 -12.69 -7.14
N ALA A 42 -13.82 -12.99 -7.78
CA ALA A 42 -13.69 -14.11 -8.70
C ALA A 42 -13.53 -15.46 -7.98
N ARG A 43 -13.14 -15.44 -6.70
CA ARG A 43 -12.90 -16.65 -5.89
C ARG A 43 -13.83 -16.75 -4.67
N ASP A 44 -14.79 -15.84 -4.51
CA ASP A 44 -15.75 -15.77 -3.38
C ASP A 44 -15.09 -15.93 -2.00
N MET A 45 -13.94 -15.30 -1.80
CA MET A 45 -13.16 -15.42 -0.57
C MET A 45 -13.59 -14.43 0.50
N LEU A 46 -13.66 -14.91 1.74
CA LEU A 46 -13.91 -14.04 2.89
C LEU A 46 -12.67 -13.16 3.15
N PRO A 47 -12.81 -11.82 3.18
CA PRO A 47 -11.70 -10.91 3.41
C PRO A 47 -11.25 -10.98 4.87
N CYS A 48 -9.94 -11.16 5.07
CA CYS A 48 -9.32 -11.16 6.39
C CYS A 48 -9.07 -9.74 6.92
N PRO A 49 -9.10 -9.47 8.24
CA PRO A 49 -8.95 -8.13 8.79
C PRO A 49 -7.57 -7.54 8.52
N LEU A 50 -6.50 -8.36 8.61
CA LEU A 50 -5.16 -7.92 8.23
C LEU A 50 -5.05 -7.57 6.75
N CYS A 51 -5.78 -8.28 5.87
CA CYS A 51 -5.82 -8.04 4.44
C CYS A 51 -6.47 -6.68 4.14
N VAL A 52 -7.55 -6.35 4.85
CA VAL A 52 -8.22 -5.05 4.73
C VAL A 52 -7.30 -3.92 5.21
N ILE A 53 -6.59 -4.12 6.33
CA ILE A 53 -5.57 -3.15 6.79
C ILE A 53 -4.50 -2.94 5.71
N GLN A 54 -3.99 -4.01 5.09
CA GLN A 54 -3.03 -3.89 3.98
C GLN A 54 -3.59 -3.05 2.81
N ARG A 55 -4.87 -3.22 2.45
CA ARG A 55 -5.52 -2.39 1.42
C ARG A 55 -5.55 -0.92 1.81
N TYR A 56 -5.88 -0.57 3.05
CA TYR A 56 -5.80 0.82 3.53
C TYR A 56 -4.40 1.41 3.39
N LEU A 57 -3.36 0.62 3.67
CA LEU A 57 -1.99 1.08 3.52
C LEU A 57 -1.59 1.27 2.05
N PHE A 58 -2.02 0.39 1.13
CA PHE A 58 -1.84 0.62 -0.31
C PHE A 58 -2.58 1.86 -0.79
N LEU A 59 -3.82 2.11 -0.34
CA LEU A 59 -4.54 3.35 -0.65
C LEU A 59 -3.81 4.57 -0.10
N GLY A 60 -3.27 4.49 1.12
CA GLY A 60 -2.45 5.55 1.71
C GLY A 60 -1.22 5.87 0.86
N ILE A 61 -0.47 4.84 0.43
CA ILE A 61 0.67 4.99 -0.48
C ILE A 61 0.23 5.63 -1.80
N ALA A 62 -0.87 5.14 -2.39
CA ALA A 62 -1.39 5.68 -3.64
C ALA A 62 -1.74 7.16 -3.52
N LEU A 63 -2.46 7.54 -2.46
CA LEU A 63 -2.91 8.90 -2.20
C LEU A 63 -1.72 9.83 -1.96
N PHE A 64 -0.80 9.48 -1.05
CA PHE A 64 0.37 10.30 -0.77
C PHE A 64 1.31 10.40 -1.96
N SER A 65 1.45 9.33 -2.76
CA SER A 65 2.27 9.36 -3.98
C SER A 65 1.64 10.23 -5.07
N LEU A 66 0.31 10.15 -5.28
CA LEU A 66 -0.40 11.03 -6.23
C LEU A 66 -0.35 12.49 -5.78
N ILE A 67 -0.70 12.78 -4.53
CA ILE A 67 -0.66 14.15 -4.01
C ILE A 67 0.78 14.67 -4.04
N GLY A 68 1.78 13.83 -3.74
CA GLY A 68 3.19 14.18 -3.83
C GLY A 68 3.59 14.55 -5.26
N ALA A 69 3.09 13.82 -6.25
CA ALA A 69 3.28 14.14 -7.65
C ALA A 69 2.62 15.47 -8.04
N PHE A 70 1.39 15.76 -7.59
CA PHE A 70 0.66 16.97 -7.98
C PHE A 70 1.05 18.23 -7.21
N ALA A 71 1.25 18.14 -5.90
CA ALA A 71 1.51 19.29 -5.01
C ALA A 71 2.98 19.75 -5.00
N GLY A 72 3.90 19.05 -5.68
CA GLY A 72 5.33 19.40 -5.75
C GLY A 72 6.12 19.17 -4.46
N ARG A 73 5.45 18.88 -3.33
CA ARG A 73 6.04 18.56 -2.01
C ARG A 73 6.50 17.10 -1.89
N ILE A 74 7.29 16.65 -2.85
CA ILE A 74 7.65 15.23 -3.02
C ILE A 74 8.44 14.69 -1.81
N LYS A 75 9.30 15.47 -1.14
CA LYS A 75 10.10 14.97 0.00
C LYS A 75 9.22 14.57 1.20
N VAL A 76 8.30 15.46 1.60
CA VAL A 76 7.42 15.22 2.76
C VAL A 76 6.43 14.10 2.46
N LEU A 77 5.80 14.13 1.29
CA LEU A 77 4.78 13.14 0.93
C LEU A 77 5.37 11.77 0.58
N ALA A 78 6.56 11.71 -0.04
CA ALA A 78 7.27 10.44 -0.20
C ALA A 78 7.72 9.87 1.15
N GLY A 79 8.12 10.71 2.11
CA GLY A 79 8.40 10.27 3.48
C GLY A 79 7.17 9.68 4.16
N LEU A 80 6.01 10.33 4.02
CA LEU A 80 4.74 9.84 4.58
C LEU A 80 4.29 8.52 3.90
N ALA A 81 4.38 8.44 2.58
CA ALA A 81 4.12 7.23 1.83
C ALA A 81 5.10 6.08 2.20
N LEU A 82 6.35 6.41 2.49
CA LEU A 82 7.34 5.44 2.96
C LEU A 82 7.03 4.94 4.37
N LEU A 83 6.54 5.80 5.27
CA LEU A 83 6.02 5.37 6.57
C LEU A 83 4.83 4.41 6.42
N CYS A 84 3.91 4.69 5.49
CA CYS A 84 2.84 3.74 5.15
C CYS A 84 3.41 2.42 4.59
N GLY A 85 4.43 2.46 3.73
CA GLY A 85 5.11 1.26 3.22
C GLY A 85 5.73 0.41 4.32
N LEU A 86 6.45 1.04 5.25
CA LEU A 86 7.04 0.38 6.41
C LEU A 86 5.99 -0.20 7.35
N GLY A 87 4.90 0.54 7.60
CA GLY A 87 3.75 0.01 8.32
C GLY A 87 3.17 -1.24 7.64
N GLY A 88 3.12 -1.25 6.31
CA GLY A 88 2.59 -2.36 5.52
C GLY A 88 3.47 -3.60 5.62
N LEU A 89 4.78 -3.42 5.53
CA LEU A 89 5.77 -4.46 5.80
C LEU A 89 5.59 -5.06 7.21
N GLY A 90 5.36 -4.23 8.23
CA GLY A 90 5.09 -4.70 9.59
C GLY A 90 3.80 -5.53 9.69
N VAL A 91 2.71 -5.05 9.07
CA VAL A 91 1.42 -5.77 9.04
C VAL A 91 1.55 -7.10 8.30
N VAL A 92 2.23 -7.12 7.15
CA VAL A 92 2.49 -8.33 6.39
C VAL A 92 3.37 -9.32 7.15
N ALA A 93 4.43 -8.85 7.80
CA ALA A 93 5.30 -9.70 8.62
C ALA A 93 4.52 -10.36 9.74
N LYS A 94 3.64 -9.60 10.41
CA LYS A 94 2.69 -10.16 11.40
C LYS A 94 1.75 -11.17 10.76
N HIS A 95 1.21 -10.89 9.57
CA HIS A 95 0.32 -11.81 8.87
C HIS A 95 1.02 -13.14 8.55
N LEU A 96 2.25 -13.08 8.03
CA LEU A 96 3.04 -14.27 7.71
C LEU A 96 3.43 -15.05 8.97
N TYR A 97 3.70 -14.35 10.08
CA TYR A 97 3.93 -14.97 11.38
C TYR A 97 2.70 -15.73 11.89
N VAL A 98 1.51 -15.14 11.78
CA VAL A 98 0.24 -15.79 12.16
C VAL A 98 -0.04 -16.99 11.25
N LEU A 99 0.27 -16.90 9.96
CA LEU A 99 0.13 -18.01 9.02
C LEU A 99 1.07 -19.18 9.34
N ALA A 100 2.26 -18.89 9.87
CA ALA A 100 3.22 -19.90 10.31
C ALA A 100 2.93 -20.48 11.71
N HIS A 101 2.15 -19.76 12.55
CA HIS A 101 1.77 -20.18 13.90
C HIS A 101 0.24 -20.10 14.10
N PRO A 102 -0.53 -21.04 13.51
CA PRO A 102 -1.97 -21.09 13.69
C PRO A 102 -2.29 -21.28 15.18
N GLY A 103 -3.05 -20.36 15.78
CA GLY A 103 -3.43 -20.36 17.19
C GLY A 103 -2.93 -19.18 18.04
N PHE A 104 -2.03 -18.34 17.54
CA PHE A 104 -1.49 -17.20 18.33
C PHE A 104 -2.34 -15.92 18.29
N SER A 105 -3.21 -15.74 17.29
CA SER A 105 -3.91 -14.44 17.11
C SER A 105 -5.03 -14.47 16.07
N CYS A 106 -5.95 -15.44 16.14
CA CYS A 106 -7.20 -15.33 15.38
C CYS A 106 -8.37 -15.97 16.13
N GLY A 107 -8.98 -15.18 17.00
CA GLY A 107 -10.20 -15.49 17.74
C GLY A 107 -10.80 -14.17 18.23
N ILE A 108 -12.05 -13.90 17.84
CA ILE A 108 -12.78 -12.62 17.98
C ILE A 108 -11.82 -11.44 17.94
N ASP A 109 -11.32 -11.11 16.74
CA ASP A 109 -10.31 -10.07 16.61
C ASP A 109 -10.93 -8.73 17.07
N PRO A 110 -10.47 -8.11 18.17
CA PRO A 110 -10.97 -6.77 18.54
C PRO A 110 -10.67 -5.76 17.41
N MET A 111 -9.69 -6.06 16.56
CA MET A 111 -9.41 -5.32 15.32
C MET A 111 -10.51 -5.44 14.27
N GLU A 112 -11.13 -6.62 14.06
CA GLU A 112 -12.32 -6.80 13.20
C GLU A 112 -13.45 -5.88 13.66
N THR A 113 -13.77 -5.95 14.96
CA THR A 113 -14.87 -5.17 15.54
C THR A 113 -14.60 -3.67 15.46
N MET A 114 -13.36 -3.25 15.67
CA MET A 114 -12.99 -1.83 15.52
C MET A 114 -13.06 -1.40 14.06
N LEU A 115 -12.55 -2.19 13.11
CA LEU A 115 -12.52 -1.87 11.69
C LEU A 115 -13.93 -1.80 11.09
N ASN A 116 -14.81 -2.75 11.44
CA ASN A 116 -16.21 -2.78 11.01
C ASN A 116 -17.07 -1.67 11.66
N LYS A 117 -16.60 -1.05 12.75
CA LYS A 117 -17.24 0.14 13.37
C LYS A 117 -16.79 1.46 12.74
N ILE A 118 -15.75 1.48 11.91
CA ILE A 118 -15.30 2.71 11.25
C ILE A 118 -16.32 3.10 10.18
N PRO A 119 -16.72 4.38 10.06
CA PRO A 119 -17.71 4.82 9.07
C PRO A 119 -17.30 4.51 7.62
N THR A 120 -16.00 4.36 7.33
CA THR A 120 -15.53 3.91 6.01
C THR A 120 -15.92 2.47 5.69
N ALA A 121 -15.93 1.58 6.69
CA ALA A 121 -16.38 0.20 6.53
C ALA A 121 -17.90 0.10 6.36
N THR A 122 -18.65 1.01 7.00
CA THR A 122 -20.11 1.08 6.83
C THR A 122 -20.52 1.70 5.49
N ALA A 123 -19.73 2.65 4.97
CA ALA A 123 -20.00 3.31 3.68
C ALA A 123 -19.63 2.43 2.47
N LEU A 124 -18.53 1.65 2.53
CA LEU A 124 -18.12 0.71 1.48
C LEU A 124 -17.90 -0.70 2.06
N PRO A 125 -18.99 -1.42 2.40
CA PRO A 125 -18.89 -2.75 3.00
C PRO A 125 -18.25 -3.76 2.03
N TRP A 126 -18.50 -3.64 0.73
CA TRP A 126 -17.91 -4.52 -0.29
C TRP A 126 -16.37 -4.43 -0.38
N LEU A 127 -15.77 -3.34 0.12
CA LEU A 127 -14.34 -3.08 0.06
C LEU A 127 -13.62 -3.28 1.40
N PHE A 128 -14.30 -2.93 2.50
CA PHE A 128 -13.71 -2.75 3.82
C PHE A 128 -14.33 -3.59 4.93
N ARG A 129 -15.40 -4.34 4.64
CA ARG A 129 -15.92 -5.31 5.59
C ARG A 129 -14.96 -6.48 5.65
N ALA A 130 -14.60 -6.86 6.86
CA ALA A 130 -13.81 -8.04 7.12
C ALA A 130 -14.73 -9.05 7.83
N ASP A 131 -14.74 -10.29 7.33
CA ASP A 131 -15.64 -11.35 7.81
C ASP A 131 -14.91 -12.71 7.84
N GLY A 132 -13.60 -12.76 7.53
CA GLY A 132 -12.81 -13.97 7.37
C GLY A 132 -11.71 -14.14 8.42
N LEU A 133 -11.42 -15.39 8.79
CA LEU A 133 -10.32 -15.73 9.70
C LEU A 133 -8.95 -15.54 9.03
N CYS A 134 -7.99 -14.95 9.75
CA CYS A 134 -6.63 -14.73 9.24
C CYS A 134 -5.89 -16.03 8.90
N GLU A 135 -6.18 -17.12 9.61
CA GLU A 135 -5.59 -18.45 9.37
C GLU A 135 -6.15 -19.16 8.13
N ALA A 136 -7.34 -18.76 7.67
CA ALA A 136 -7.95 -19.32 6.47
C ALA A 136 -7.44 -18.67 5.17
N ALA A 137 -6.66 -17.59 5.26
CA ALA A 137 -6.13 -16.84 4.10
C ALA A 137 -4.90 -17.52 3.44
N GLN A 138 -4.97 -18.83 3.26
CA GLN A 138 -3.91 -19.66 2.67
C GLN A 138 -4.07 -19.86 1.16
N ASP A 139 -4.99 -19.14 0.53
CA ASP A 139 -5.26 -19.29 -0.88
C ASP A 139 -4.05 -18.94 -1.74
N THR A 140 -3.64 -19.93 -2.52
CA THR A 140 -2.47 -19.85 -3.38
C THR A 140 -2.88 -19.35 -4.76
N VAL A 141 -2.26 -18.25 -5.16
CA VAL A 141 -2.37 -17.67 -6.48
C VAL A 141 -1.01 -17.87 -7.14
N LEU A 142 -0.96 -18.75 -8.14
CA LEU A 142 0.29 -19.10 -8.85
C LEU A 142 1.37 -19.67 -7.91
N GLY A 143 0.97 -20.48 -6.91
CA GLY A 143 1.89 -21.14 -5.97
C GLY A 143 2.37 -20.28 -4.81
N LEU A 144 2.05 -18.99 -4.76
CA LEU A 144 2.29 -18.10 -3.61
C LEU A 144 0.96 -17.68 -2.98
N SER A 145 0.94 -17.51 -1.65
CA SER A 145 -0.26 -17.04 -0.97
C SER A 145 -0.50 -15.54 -1.22
N VAL A 146 -1.76 -15.11 -1.22
CA VAL A 146 -2.14 -13.69 -1.33
C VAL A 146 -1.32 -12.76 -0.38
N PRO A 147 -1.11 -13.10 0.91
CA PRO A 147 -0.28 -12.26 1.78
C PRO A 147 1.20 -12.21 1.37
N GLN A 148 1.75 -13.27 0.78
CA GLN A 148 3.13 -13.25 0.26
C GLN A 148 3.25 -12.33 -0.97
N TRP A 149 2.26 -12.32 -1.86
CA TRP A 149 2.21 -11.37 -2.97
C TRP A 149 2.17 -9.92 -2.46
N SER A 150 1.32 -9.63 -1.48
CA SER A 150 1.28 -8.31 -0.83
C SER A 150 2.63 -7.93 -0.22
N ALA A 151 3.37 -8.88 0.37
CA ALA A 151 4.70 -8.67 0.91
C ALA A 151 5.69 -8.16 -0.14
N LEU A 152 5.75 -8.86 -1.28
CA LEU A 152 6.64 -8.51 -2.38
C LEU A 152 6.33 -7.11 -2.90
N TRP A 153 5.04 -6.80 -3.09
CA TRP A 153 4.64 -5.48 -3.56
C TRP A 153 4.92 -4.38 -2.54
N PHE A 154 4.64 -4.58 -1.26
CA PHE A 154 5.01 -3.61 -0.22
C PHE A 154 6.51 -3.37 -0.16
N ALA A 155 7.33 -4.42 -0.28
CA ALA A 155 8.79 -4.29 -0.33
C ALA A 155 9.23 -3.48 -1.56
N LEU A 156 8.72 -3.80 -2.75
CA LEU A 156 9.03 -3.11 -4.00
C LEU A 156 8.62 -1.62 -3.98
N LEU A 157 7.40 -1.32 -3.50
CA LEU A 157 6.93 0.06 -3.36
C LEU A 157 7.77 0.82 -2.34
N THR A 158 8.06 0.22 -1.17
CA THR A 158 8.88 0.87 -0.13
C THR A 158 10.30 1.14 -0.63
N LEU A 159 10.93 0.19 -1.32
CA LEU A 159 12.26 0.35 -1.92
C LEU A 159 12.28 1.44 -3.00
N SER A 160 11.28 1.46 -3.88
CA SER A 160 11.19 2.48 -4.93
C SER A 160 10.95 3.87 -4.36
N LEU A 161 10.11 4.01 -3.32
CA LEU A 161 9.93 5.25 -2.57
C LEU A 161 11.21 5.70 -1.88
N ALA A 162 11.91 4.79 -1.20
CA ALA A 162 13.20 5.07 -0.55
C ALA A 162 14.24 5.56 -1.56
N TRP A 163 14.31 4.90 -2.72
CA TRP A 163 15.22 5.26 -3.79
C TRP A 163 14.93 6.64 -4.38
N VAL A 164 13.65 7.00 -4.57
CA VAL A 164 13.26 8.35 -4.99
C VAL A 164 13.66 9.39 -3.94
N LEU A 165 13.48 9.07 -2.65
CA LEU A 165 13.83 9.98 -1.56
C LEU A 165 15.35 10.21 -1.49
N VAL A 166 16.15 9.15 -1.61
CA VAL A 166 17.62 9.22 -1.63
C VAL A 166 18.13 9.99 -2.85
N ARG A 167 17.55 9.76 -4.04
CA ARG A 167 17.92 10.50 -5.26
C ARG A 167 17.59 11.99 -5.22
N ARG A 168 16.65 12.42 -4.38
CA ARG A 168 16.32 13.83 -4.16
C ARG A 168 17.03 14.47 -2.96
N ALA A 169 17.65 13.65 -2.11
CA ALA A 169 18.45 14.12 -0.99
C ALA A 169 19.89 14.43 -1.41
N ARG A 170 20.41 13.73 -2.43
CA ARG A 170 21.63 14.09 -3.16
C ARG A 170 21.34 15.15 -4.22
#